data_AF-A0A7K2MW95-F1
#
_entry.id   AF-A0A7K2MW95-F1
#
_cell.length_a   1.000
_cell.length_b   1.000
_cell.length_c   1.000
_cell.angle_alpha   90.00
_cell.angle_beta   90.00
_cell.angle_gamma   90.00
#
_symmetry.space_group_name_H-M   'P 1'
#
loop_
_entity.id
_entity.type
_entity.pdbx_description
1 polymer ?
#
loop_
_entity_poly.entity_id
_entity_poly.type
_entity_poly.pdbx_seq_one_letter_code
_entity_poly.pdbx_strand_id
1 'polypeptide(L)'
;FLLGMSLLPFFYNIWKTAKYGKKIEVDDPWGYGRSLEWATSCPPPRHNFLTLPRIRSESPAFDLHHPEISALDQLENVGHGEKALAGGKEAGK
;
A
#
# COMPACT_ATOMS: atom_id res chain seq x y z
N PHE A 1 -29.02 8.46 -20.57
CA PHE A 1 -29.55 7.10 -20.34
C PHE A 1 -28.47 6.01 -20.28
N LEU A 2 -27.47 5.98 -21.17
CA LEU A 2 -26.38 4.98 -21.15
C LEU A 2 -25.61 4.90 -19.81
N LEU A 3 -25.31 6.06 -19.20
CA LEU A 3 -24.67 6.14 -17.88
C LEU A 3 -25.51 5.48 -16.77
N GLY A 4 -26.84 5.51 -16.88
CA GLY A 4 -27.71 4.82 -15.92
C GLY A 4 -27.66 3.30 -16.11
N MET A 5 -27.67 2.85 -17.38
CA MET A 5 -27.56 1.42 -17.69
C MET A 5 -26.20 0.83 -17.34
N SER A 6 -25.11 1.61 -17.33
CA SER A 6 -23.79 1.13 -16.91
C SER A 6 -23.70 0.79 -15.42
N LEU A 7 -24.67 1.20 -14.59
CA LEU A 7 -24.74 0.80 -13.19
C LEU A 7 -25.29 -0.63 -12.99
N LEU A 8 -26.06 -1.15 -13.95
CA LEU A 8 -26.62 -2.51 -13.87
C LEU A 8 -25.53 -3.61 -13.74
N PRO A 9 -24.48 -3.65 -14.60
CA PRO A 9 -23.41 -4.63 -14.42
C PRO A 9 -22.60 -4.40 -13.13
N PHE A 10 -22.45 -3.15 -12.67
CA PHE A 10 -21.77 -2.84 -11.41
C PHE A 10 -22.51 -3.42 -10.19
N PHE A 11 -23.82 -3.20 -10.08
CA PHE A 11 -24.64 -3.77 -9.00
C PHE A 11 -24.71 -5.29 -9.06
N TYR A 12 -24.80 -5.86 -10.25
CA TYR A 12 -24.75 -7.32 -10.43
C TYR A 12 -23.42 -7.90 -9.93
N ASN A 13 -22.30 -7.24 -10.21
CA ASN A 13 -20.98 -7.66 -9.75
C ASN A 13 -20.87 -7.61 -8.22
N ILE A 14 -21.34 -6.53 -7.58
CA ILE A 14 -21.38 -6.43 -6.10
C ILE A 14 -22.22 -7.56 -5.49
N TRP A 15 -23.43 -7.80 -6.00
CA TRP A 15 -24.30 -8.85 -5.47
C TRP A 15 -23.69 -10.24 -5.62
N LYS A 16 -23.14 -10.54 -6.81
CA LYS A 16 -22.54 -11.84 -7.10
C LYS A 16 -21.30 -12.09 -6.25
N THR A 17 -20.41 -11.11 -6.11
CA THR A 17 -19.17 -11.23 -5.33
C THR A 17 -19.43 -11.26 -3.83
N ALA A 18 -20.42 -10.52 -3.33
CA ALA A 18 -20.81 -10.59 -1.92
C ALA A 18 -21.39 -11.97 -1.53
N LYS A 19 -22.17 -12.61 -2.41
CA LYS A 19 -22.83 -13.89 -2.10
C LYS A 19 -22.00 -15.14 -2.45
N TYR A 20 -21.22 -15.08 -3.53
CA TYR A 20 -20.52 -16.25 -4.08
C TYR A 20 -19.02 -16.01 -4.31
N GLY A 21 -18.49 -14.86 -3.90
CA GLY A 21 -17.06 -14.55 -4.04
C GLY A 21 -16.18 -15.54 -3.28
N LYS A 22 -14.98 -15.79 -3.82
CA LYS A 22 -13.94 -16.53 -3.08
C LYS A 22 -13.52 -15.69 -1.87
N LYS A 23 -13.46 -16.33 -0.71
CA LYS A 23 -12.90 -15.68 0.48
C LYS A 23 -11.41 -15.45 0.28
N ILE A 24 -10.95 -14.28 0.69
CA ILE A 24 -9.54 -13.92 0.70
C ILE A 24 -9.04 -14.22 2.11
N GLU A 25 -7.92 -14.95 2.21
CA GLU A 25 -7.27 -15.30 3.48
C GLU A 25 -5.95 -14.55 3.67
N VAL A 26 -5.66 -13.60 2.78
CA VAL A 26 -4.42 -12.82 2.73
C VAL A 26 -4.74 -11.36 3.08
N ASP A 27 -3.81 -10.71 3.79
CA ASP A 27 -3.94 -9.31 4.20
C ASP A 27 -3.94 -8.36 2.98
N ASP A 28 -3.08 -8.62 1.99
CA ASP A 28 -3.04 -7.91 0.71
C ASP A 28 -3.38 -8.83 -0.49
N PRO A 29 -4.63 -8.82 -1.00
CA PRO A 29 -5.00 -9.59 -2.19
C PRO A 29 -4.40 -9.07 -3.50
N TRP A 30 -3.85 -7.85 -3.53
CA TRP A 30 -3.29 -7.22 -4.72
C TRP A 30 -1.76 -7.27 -4.76
N GLY A 31 -1.12 -7.47 -3.60
CA GLY A 31 0.31 -7.73 -3.42
C GLY A 31 1.23 -6.50 -3.41
N TYR A 32 0.69 -5.31 -3.65
CA TYR A 32 1.44 -4.04 -3.75
C TYR A 32 0.78 -2.90 -2.95
N GLY A 33 -0.01 -3.23 -1.93
CA GLY A 33 -0.62 -2.27 -1.03
C GLY A 33 0.43 -1.46 -0.26
N ARG A 34 0.32 -0.13 -0.29
CA ARG A 34 1.32 0.78 0.32
C ARG A 34 0.95 1.20 1.74
N SER A 35 -0.29 1.65 1.90
CA SER A 35 -0.87 2.17 3.15
C SER A 35 -1.05 1.07 4.20
N LEU A 36 -1.14 1.46 5.47
CA LEU A 36 -1.32 0.55 6.60
C LEU A 36 -2.56 -0.35 6.52
N GLU A 37 -3.58 0.03 5.74
CA GLU A 37 -4.79 -0.79 5.55
C GLU A 37 -4.48 -2.17 4.96
N TRP A 38 -3.41 -2.29 4.16
CA TRP A 38 -2.97 -3.53 3.53
C TRP A 38 -2.07 -4.39 4.43
N ALA A 39 -1.76 -3.92 5.64
CA ALA A 39 -1.11 -4.71 6.68
C ALA A 39 -2.11 -5.34 7.66
N THR A 40 -3.41 -5.23 7.38
CA THR A 40 -4.50 -5.75 8.23
C THR A 40 -5.21 -6.91 7.54
N SER A 41 -5.78 -7.81 8.34
CA SER A 41 -6.51 -8.96 7.81
C SER A 41 -7.75 -8.57 7.03
N CYS A 42 -8.13 -9.39 6.05
CA CYS A 42 -9.36 -9.26 5.29
C CYS A 42 -10.35 -10.37 5.70
N PRO A 43 -11.36 -10.12 6.56
CA PRO A 43 -11.86 -8.83 7.05
C PRO A 43 -11.08 -8.27 8.26
N PRO A 44 -11.10 -6.94 8.46
CA PRO A 44 -10.34 -6.31 9.54
C PRO A 44 -10.96 -6.61 10.92
N PRO A 45 -10.14 -6.77 11.97
CA PRO A 45 -10.61 -6.99 13.33
C PRO A 45 -11.30 -5.73 13.88
N ARG A 46 -12.11 -5.86 14.93
CA ARG A 46 -12.86 -4.72 15.52
C ARG A 46 -12.00 -3.53 15.95
N HIS A 47 -10.72 -3.77 16.26
CA HIS A 47 -9.76 -2.74 16.68
C HIS A 47 -8.74 -2.41 15.57
N ASN A 48 -9.06 -2.74 14.32
CA ASN A 48 -8.29 -2.50 13.08
C ASN A 48 -6.95 -3.26 12.96
N PHE A 49 -6.09 -3.24 13.99
CA PHE A 49 -4.73 -3.81 13.91
C PHE A 49 -4.46 -4.80 15.04
N LEU A 50 -4.12 -6.05 14.72
CA LEU A 50 -3.61 -7.01 15.70
C LEU A 50 -2.18 -6.65 16.15
N THR A 51 -1.35 -6.26 15.19
CA THR A 51 0.04 -5.84 15.41
C THR A 51 0.36 -4.68 14.49
N LEU A 52 1.03 -3.63 15.01
CA LEU A 52 1.44 -2.48 14.22
C LEU A 52 2.81 -2.73 13.58
N PRO A 53 2.94 -2.69 12.23
CA PRO A 53 4.23 -2.79 11.58
C PRO A 53 5.08 -1.53 11.83
N ARG A 54 6.40 -1.70 11.84
CA ARG A 54 7.33 -0.57 12.05
C ARG A 54 7.31 0.36 10.83
N ILE A 55 6.94 1.62 11.04
CA ILE A 55 6.87 2.64 9.99
C ILE A 55 8.29 3.19 9.73
N ARG A 56 8.81 2.98 8.51
CA ARG A 56 10.11 3.49 8.06
C ARG A 56 10.05 4.34 6.79
N SER A 57 8.93 4.31 6.09
CA SER A 57 8.69 5.02 4.84
C SER A 57 7.20 5.43 4.76
N GLU A 58 6.84 6.11 3.67
CA GLU A 58 5.45 6.43 3.30
C GLU A 58 4.63 5.19 2.89
N SER A 59 5.28 4.07 2.60
CA SER A 59 4.65 2.81 2.15
C SER A 59 4.94 1.63 3.10
N PRO A 60 4.51 1.71 4.38
CA PRO A 60 4.89 0.74 5.39
C PRO A 60 4.36 -0.69 5.17
N ALA A 61 3.20 -0.88 4.51
CA ALA A 61 2.71 -2.23 4.20
C ALA A 61 3.53 -2.88 3.07
N PHE A 62 3.89 -2.10 2.06
CA PHE A 62 4.72 -2.56 0.96
C PHE A 62 6.12 -2.98 1.43
N ASP A 63 6.75 -2.18 2.29
CA ASP A 63 8.07 -2.48 2.86
C ASP A 63 8.09 -3.78 3.67
N LEU A 64 6.97 -4.12 4.30
CA LEU A 64 6.81 -5.35 5.06
C LEU A 64 6.71 -6.58 4.15
N HIS A 65 6.02 -6.45 3.01
CA HIS A 65 5.84 -7.53 2.05
C HIS A 65 7.03 -7.69 1.08
N HIS A 66 7.79 -6.63 0.82
CA HIS A 66 8.93 -6.58 -0.11
C HIS A 66 10.18 -5.97 0.55
N PRO A 67 10.83 -6.67 1.49
CA PRO A 67 11.97 -6.16 2.24
C PRO A 67 13.19 -5.85 1.35
N GLU A 68 13.37 -6.57 0.24
CA GLU A 68 14.45 -6.35 -0.72
C GLU A 68 14.29 -5.03 -1.49
N ILE A 69 13.06 -4.62 -1.80
CA ILE A 69 12.79 -3.39 -2.56
C ILE A 69 12.90 -2.18 -1.63
N SER A 70 12.42 -2.28 -0.39
CA SER A 70 12.54 -1.21 0.61
C SER A 70 13.99 -0.93 1.00
N ALA A 71 14.86 -1.95 1.04
CA ALA A 71 16.29 -1.77 1.30
C ALA A 71 16.99 -1.01 0.17
N LEU A 72 16.62 -1.28 -1.09
CA LEU A 72 17.16 -0.56 -2.25
C LEU A 72 16.71 0.90 -2.28
N ASP A 73 15.44 1.16 -2.00
CA ASP A 73 14.90 2.52 -1.92
C ASP A 73 15.58 3.33 -0.79
N GLN A 74 15.84 2.70 0.36
CA GLN A 74 16.63 3.34 1.43
C GLN A 74 18.07 3.65 0.99
N LEU A 75 18.74 2.76 0.28
CA LEU A 75 20.09 2.99 -0.24
C LEU A 75 20.13 4.13 -1.26
N GLU A 76 19.17 4.20 -2.18
CA GLU A 76 19.07 5.26 -3.18
C GLU A 76 18.78 6.62 -2.54
N ASN A 77 17.83 6.66 -1.60
CA ASN A 77 17.44 7.89 -0.91
C ASN A 77 18.55 8.44 -0.01
N VAL A 78 19.36 7.59 0.63
CA VAL A 78 20.57 8.01 1.37
C VAL A 78 21.56 8.71 0.43
N GLY A 79 21.81 8.15 -0.76
CA GLY A 79 22.71 8.75 -1.74
C GLY A 79 22.23 10.09 -2.30
N HIS A 80 20.91 10.30 -2.38
CA HIS A 80 20.34 11.59 -2.79
C HIS A 80 20.42 12.64 -1.68
N GLY A 81 20.22 12.24 -0.42
CA GLY A 81 20.41 13.10 0.76
C GLY A 81 21.84 13.62 0.90
N GLU A 82 22.85 12.78 0.66
CA GLU A 82 24.26 13.22 0.64
C GLU A 82 24.54 14.24 -0.47
N LYS A 83 24.04 14.01 -1.69
CA LYS A 83 24.21 14.95 -2.80
C LYS A 83 23.50 16.28 -2.55
N ALA A 84 22.32 16.27 -1.95
CA ALA A 84 21.60 17.48 -1.56
C ALA A 84 22.35 18.28 -0.48
N LEU A 85 22.93 17.60 0.52
CA LEU A 85 23.74 18.21 1.56
C LEU A 85 25.08 18.76 1.03
N ALA A 86 25.68 18.10 0.03
CA ALA A 86 26.92 18.55 -0.61
C ALA A 86 26.69 19.79 -1.49
N GLY A 87 25.61 19.82 -2.29
CA GLY A 87 25.27 20.98 -3.13
C GLY A 87 24.96 22.26 -2.34
N GLY A 88 24.42 22.11 -1.12
CA GLY A 88 24.19 23.24 -0.21
C GLY A 88 25.47 23.89 0.34
N LYS A 89 26.60 23.16 0.37
CA LYS A 89 27.89 23.71 0.85
C LYS A 89 28.62 24.54 -0.21
N GLU A 90 28.35 24.33 -1.50
CA GLU A 90 29.01 25.10 -2.57
C GLU A 90 28.31 26.42 -2.92
N ALA A 91 27.00 26.55 -2.65
CA ALA A 91 26.23 27.76 -2.96
C ALA A 91 26.39 28.91 -1.94
N GLY A 92 27.20 28.72 -0.89
CA GLY A 92 27.36 29.64 0.24
C GLY A 92 28.72 30.35 0.33
N LYS A 93 29.47 30.47 -0.77
CA LYS A 93 30.76 31.18 -0.80
C LYS A 93 30.76 32.34 -1.80
#